data_AF-A0A1B1PYN6-F1
#
_entry.id   AF-A0A1B1PYN6-F1
#
_cell.length_a   1.000
_cell.length_b   1.000
_cell.length_c   1.000
_cell.angle_alpha   90.00
_cell.angle_beta   90.00
_cell.angle_gamma   90.00
#
_symmetry.space_group_name_H-M   'P 1'
#
loop_
_entity.id
_entity.type
_entity.pdbx_description
1 polymer ?
#
loop_
_entity_poly.entity_id
_entity_poly.type
_entity_poly.pdbx_seq_one_letter_code
_entity_poly.pdbx_strand_id
1 'polypeptide(L)'
;MILREQKADLWIGSGLLLFCGFAGWRATYIKQGFNSSAAGPSFVPWLVIGLVSVLSVLLIVRALRAEHDPETDITMPGKRTLAAMAGFTLLMICYAVAFMPVGYLPSTLVAFIVGLILLGERNWLLVVLFPVGMTLAIYFGFTELLSVWLP
;
A
#
# COMPACT_ATOMS: atom_id res chain seq x y z
N MET A 1 17.47 -15.22 -12.96
CA MET A 1 16.50 -15.27 -14.08
C MET A 1 16.30 -13.83 -14.50
N ILE A 2 16.70 -13.48 -15.73
CA ILE A 2 16.61 -12.12 -16.24
C ILE A 2 15.21 -11.97 -16.84
N LEU A 3 14.45 -11.00 -16.36
CA LEU A 3 13.12 -10.69 -16.87
C LEU A 3 13.22 -9.41 -17.68
N ARG A 4 12.79 -9.45 -18.95
CA ARG A 4 12.64 -8.26 -19.78
C ARG A 4 11.76 -7.23 -19.08
N GLU A 5 12.21 -5.99 -18.95
CA GLU A 5 11.44 -4.86 -18.38
C GLU A 5 10.04 -4.75 -19.00
N GLN A 6 9.95 -4.86 -20.33
CA GLN A 6 8.68 -4.82 -21.05
C GLN A 6 7.66 -5.86 -20.56
N LYS A 7 8.11 -7.07 -20.23
CA LYS A 7 7.23 -8.15 -19.75
C LYS A 7 6.83 -7.93 -18.30
N ALA A 8 7.72 -7.38 -17.47
CA ALA A 8 7.44 -7.02 -16.09
C ALA A 8 6.43 -5.87 -16.01
N ASP A 9 6.63 -4.79 -16.76
CA ASP A 9 5.72 -3.65 -16.81
C ASP A 9 4.33 -4.03 -17.34
N LEU A 10 4.27 -4.90 -18.36
CA LEU A 10 3.00 -5.43 -18.87
C LEU A 10 2.29 -6.27 -17.80
N TRP A 11 3.00 -7.11 -17.05
CA TRP A 11 2.42 -7.93 -15.97
C TRP A 11 1.94 -7.08 -14.81
N ILE A 12 2.73 -6.11 -14.36
CA ILE A 12 2.39 -5.18 -13.27
C ILE A 12 1.19 -4.34 -13.68
N GLY A 13 1.23 -3.74 -14.87
CA GLY A 13 0.11 -2.97 -15.42
C GLY A 13 -1.15 -3.82 -15.57
N SER A 14 -1.06 -5.04 -16.10
CA SER A 14 -2.24 -5.92 -16.23
C SER A 14 -2.81 -6.30 -14.87
N GLY A 15 -1.96 -6.63 -13.89
CA GLY A 15 -2.38 -6.96 -12.53
C GLY A 15 -3.04 -5.78 -11.82
N LEU A 16 -2.48 -4.58 -11.96
CA LEU A 16 -3.02 -3.36 -11.36
C LEU A 16 -4.38 -2.98 -11.97
N LEU A 17 -4.55 -3.14 -13.29
CA LEU A 17 -5.81 -2.88 -13.98
C LEU A 17 -6.90 -3.87 -13.54
N LEU A 18 -6.55 -5.15 -13.37
CA LEU A 18 -7.45 -6.18 -12.84
C LEU A 18 -7.85 -5.86 -11.39
N PHE A 19 -6.90 -5.42 -10.57
CA PHE A 19 -7.17 -4.95 -9.21
C PHE A 19 -8.10 -3.72 -9.19
N CYS A 20 -7.89 -2.74 -10.07
CA CYS A 20 -8.80 -1.61 -10.23
C CYS A 20 -10.22 -2.04 -10.63
N GLY A 21 -10.35 -3.02 -11.54
CA GLY A 21 -11.65 -3.60 -11.90
C GLY A 21 -12.34 -4.24 -10.70
N PHE A 22 -11.61 -5.04 -9.91
CA PHE A 22 -12.14 -5.64 -8.68
C PHE A 22 -12.50 -4.58 -7.63
N ALA A 23 -11.64 -3.58 -7.42
CA ALA A 23 -11.87 -2.49 -6.49
C ALA A 23 -13.08 -1.63 -6.91
N GLY A 24 -13.26 -1.36 -8.21
CA GLY A 24 -14.45 -0.71 -8.77
C GLY A 24 -15.71 -1.50 -8.51
N TRP A 25 -15.68 -2.82 -8.75
CA TRP A 25 -16.80 -3.69 -8.41
C TRP A 25 -17.10 -3.64 -6.90
N ARG A 26 -16.10 -3.70 -6.03
CA ARG A 26 -16.28 -3.54 -4.57
C ARG A 26 -16.81 -2.17 -4.18
N ALA A 27 -16.39 -1.11 -4.87
CA ALA A 27 -16.85 0.25 -4.63
C ALA A 27 -18.35 0.42 -4.94
N THR A 28 -18.91 -0.35 -5.89
CA THR A 28 -20.36 -0.33 -6.15
C THR A 28 -21.20 -0.90 -5.01
N TYR A 29 -20.62 -1.68 -4.09
CA TYR A 29 -21.30 -2.19 -2.89
C TYR A 29 -21.26 -1.20 -1.71
N ILE A 30 -20.58 -0.06 -1.83
CA ILE A 30 -20.56 0.96 -0.78
C ILE A 30 -21.93 1.64 -0.76
N LYS A 31 -22.74 1.32 0.25
CA LYS A 31 -24.04 1.97 0.48
C LYS A 31 -23.81 3.47 0.73
N GLN A 32 -24.31 4.31 -0.17
CA GLN A 32 -24.36 5.75 0.04
C GLN A 32 -25.28 6.04 1.23
N GLY A 33 -24.71 6.48 2.35
CA GLY A 33 -25.50 7.03 3.46
C GLY A 33 -26.26 8.27 3.02
N PHE A 34 -27.40 8.54 3.65
CA PHE A 34 -28.37 9.60 3.33
C PHE A 34 -27.87 11.05 3.58
N ASN A 35 -26.56 11.28 3.59
CA ASN A 35 -25.96 12.59 3.80
C ASN A 35 -25.32 13.09 2.50
N SER A 36 -26.02 14.03 1.86
CA SER A 36 -25.56 14.81 0.72
C SER A 36 -24.49 15.82 1.14
N SER A 37 -23.28 15.37 1.43
CA SER A 37 -22.09 16.22 1.30
C SER A 37 -21.65 16.22 -0.17
N ALA A 38 -21.17 17.36 -0.68
CA ALA A 38 -20.87 17.60 -2.10
C ALA A 38 -19.92 16.58 -2.75
N ALA A 39 -19.21 15.79 -1.96
CA ALA A 39 -18.54 14.57 -2.37
C ALA A 39 -19.08 13.40 -1.54
N GLY A 40 -19.85 12.49 -2.17
CA GLY A 40 -20.33 11.28 -1.49
C GLY A 40 -19.18 10.37 -1.06
N PRO A 41 -19.39 9.44 -0.10
CA PRO A 41 -18.35 8.51 0.38
C PRO A 41 -17.69 7.66 -0.72
N SER A 42 -18.36 7.55 -1.88
CA SER A 42 -17.88 6.85 -3.08
C SER A 42 -16.99 7.71 -3.99
N PHE A 43 -16.96 9.04 -3.85
CA PHE A 43 -16.20 9.93 -4.74
C PHE A 43 -14.69 9.69 -4.66
N VAL A 44 -14.14 9.63 -3.44
CA VAL A 44 -12.70 9.39 -3.22
C VAL A 44 -12.28 8.00 -3.74
N PRO A 45 -12.98 6.89 -3.43
CA PRO A 45 -12.71 5.60 -4.04
C PRO A 45 -12.68 5.62 -5.57
N TRP A 46 -13.69 6.24 -6.21
CA TRP A 46 -13.78 6.30 -7.66
C TRP A 46 -12.68 7.15 -8.29
N LEU A 47 -12.28 8.27 -7.66
CA LEU A 47 -11.18 9.10 -8.12
C LEU A 47 -9.86 8.32 -8.10
N VAL A 48 -9.57 7.61 -7.00
CA VAL A 48 -8.35 6.80 -6.87
C VAL A 48 -8.35 5.67 -7.89
N ILE A 49 -9.47 4.96 -8.07
CA ILE A 49 -9.59 3.90 -9.10
C ILE A 49 -9.35 4.47 -10.50
N GLY A 50 -9.96 5.60 -10.82
CA GLY A 50 -9.77 6.30 -12.09
C GLY A 50 -8.30 6.64 -12.32
N LEU A 51 -7.66 7.31 -11.37
CA LEU A 51 -6.26 7.73 -11.48
C LEU A 51 -5.32 6.53 -11.63
N VAL A 52 -5.47 5.50 -10.79
CA VAL A 52 -4.63 4.29 -10.86
C VAL A 52 -4.87 3.55 -12.17
N SER A 53 -6.11 3.46 -12.66
CA SER A 53 -6.41 2.82 -13.95
C SER A 53 -5.74 3.55 -15.12
N VAL A 54 -5.74 4.90 -15.12
CA VAL A 54 -5.07 5.71 -16.14
C VAL A 54 -3.56 5.47 -16.12
N LEU A 55 -2.93 5.49 -14.94
CA LEU A 55 -1.51 5.17 -14.78
C LEU A 55 -1.18 3.74 -15.24
N SER A 56 -2.06 2.79 -14.93
CA SER A 56 -1.94 1.40 -15.36
C SER A 56 -1.96 1.25 -16.88
N VAL A 57 -2.87 1.97 -17.56
CA VAL A 57 -2.93 2.01 -19.03
C VAL A 57 -1.69 2.69 -19.61
N LEU A 58 -1.23 3.80 -19.03
CA LEU A 58 0.00 4.48 -19.46
C LEU A 58 1.22 3.58 -19.34
N LEU A 59 1.33 2.78 -18.27
CA LEU A 59 2.37 1.77 -18.10
C LEU A 59 2.31 0.71 -19.20
N ILE A 60 1.14 0.19 -19.52
CA ILE A 60 0.96 -0.80 -20.60
C ILE A 60 1.34 -0.19 -21.96
N VAL A 61 0.87 1.03 -22.26
CA VAL A 61 1.21 1.73 -23.52
C VAL A 61 2.71 2.00 -23.61
N ARG A 62 3.35 2.41 -22.50
CA ARG A 62 4.80 2.59 -22.43
C ARG A 62 5.53 1.27 -22.64
N ALA A 63 5.10 0.17 -22.02
CA ALA A 63 5.69 -1.15 -22.19
C ALA A 63 5.57 -1.67 -23.63
N LEU A 64 4.46 -1.37 -24.31
CA LEU A 64 4.24 -1.73 -25.72
C LEU A 64 5.02 -0.83 -26.70
N ARG A 65 5.31 0.43 -26.33
CA ARG A 65 6.07 1.39 -27.14
C ARG A 65 7.57 1.40 -26.86
N ALA A 66 8.01 0.86 -25.72
CA ALA A 66 9.41 0.78 -25.37
C ALA A 66 10.14 -0.10 -26.40
N GLU A 67 11.12 0.46 -27.07
CA GLU A 67 12.00 -0.31 -27.97
C GLU A 67 12.89 -1.23 -27.12
N HIS A 68 13.31 -2.35 -27.71
CA HIS A 68 14.08 -3.35 -26.97
C HIS A 68 15.49 -2.84 -26.69
N ASP A 69 15.76 -2.43 -25.46
CA ASP A 69 17.10 -2.07 -25.00
C ASP A 69 17.66 -3.17 -24.08
N PRO A 70 18.72 -3.90 -24.46
CA PRO A 70 19.33 -4.93 -23.62
C PRO A 70 19.99 -4.39 -22.33
N GLU A 71 20.18 -3.06 -22.17
CA GLU A 71 20.63 -2.47 -20.90
C GLU A 71 19.51 -2.34 -19.84
N THR A 72 18.25 -2.52 -20.25
CA THR A 72 17.07 -2.44 -19.38
C THR A 72 16.61 -3.82 -18.89
N ASP A 73 17.55 -4.75 -18.69
CA ASP A 73 17.22 -6.09 -18.19
C ASP A 73 17.11 -6.10 -16.66
N ILE A 74 15.91 -6.39 -16.13
CA ILE A 74 15.69 -6.44 -14.69
C ILE A 74 16.38 -7.67 -14.11
N THR A 75 17.41 -7.43 -13.30
CA THR A 75 17.97 -8.45 -12.43
C THR A 75 17.00 -8.72 -11.29
N MET A 76 16.48 -9.95 -11.19
CA MET A 76 15.65 -10.35 -10.05
C MET A 76 16.36 -10.04 -8.72
N PRO A 77 15.64 -9.48 -7.73
CA PRO A 77 16.19 -9.27 -6.39
C PRO A 77 16.75 -10.58 -5.84
N GLY A 78 17.92 -10.52 -5.18
CA GLY A 78 18.52 -11.69 -4.54
C GLY A 78 17.58 -12.37 -3.53
N LYS A 79 17.80 -13.65 -3.22
CA LYS A 79 16.93 -14.43 -2.31
C LYS A 79 16.67 -13.74 -0.97
N ARG A 80 17.63 -12.97 -0.45
CA ARG A 80 17.50 -12.20 0.79
C ARG A 80 16.52 -11.04 0.68
N THR A 81 16.57 -10.26 -0.40
CA THR A 81 15.63 -9.15 -0.61
C THR A 81 14.23 -9.69 -0.89
N LEU A 82 14.12 -10.79 -1.65
CA LEU A 82 12.84 -11.47 -1.87
C LEU A 82 12.21 -11.96 -0.54
N ALA A 83 13.02 -12.52 0.36
CA ALA A 83 12.56 -12.95 1.69
C ALA A 83 12.15 -11.76 2.57
N ALA A 84 12.88 -10.64 2.52
CA ALA A 84 12.52 -9.42 3.24
C ALA A 84 11.20 -8.83 2.72
N MET A 85 11.01 -8.79 1.39
CA MET A 85 9.76 -8.35 0.77
C MET A 85 8.59 -9.25 1.20
N ALA A 86 8.77 -10.58 1.15
CA ALA A 86 7.75 -11.52 1.59
C ALA A 86 7.43 -11.37 3.09
N GLY A 87 8.45 -11.18 3.94
CA GLY A 87 8.27 -10.90 5.36
C GLY A 87 7.52 -9.60 5.62
N PHE A 88 7.79 -8.56 4.84
CA PHE A 88 7.09 -7.28 4.95
C PHE A 88 5.62 -7.40 4.51
N THR A 89 5.36 -8.13 3.42
CA THR A 89 3.98 -8.43 2.98
C THR A 89 3.22 -9.20 4.06
N LEU A 90 3.84 -10.24 4.66
CA LEU A 90 3.23 -10.99 5.74
C LEU A 90 2.93 -10.11 6.95
N LEU A 91 3.86 -9.23 7.32
CA LEU A 91 3.69 -8.27 8.40
C LEU A 91 2.50 -7.33 8.15
N MET A 92 2.35 -6.82 6.93
CA MET A 92 1.22 -5.97 6.56
C MET A 92 -0.12 -6.72 6.61
N ILE A 93 -0.14 -8.00 6.23
CA ILE A 93 -1.33 -8.86 6.37
C ILE A 93 -1.66 -9.07 7.85
N CYS A 94 -0.67 -9.42 8.67
CA CYS A 94 -0.85 -9.59 10.11
C CYS A 94 -1.33 -8.29 10.78
N TYR A 95 -0.78 -7.14 10.38
CA TYR A 95 -1.22 -5.83 10.84
C TYR A 95 -2.69 -5.58 10.48
N ALA A 96 -3.09 -5.81 9.22
CA ALA A 96 -4.48 -5.61 8.79
C ALA A 96 -5.47 -6.48 9.58
N VAL A 97 -5.10 -7.73 9.89
CA VAL A 97 -5.94 -8.64 10.69
C VAL A 97 -5.96 -8.24 12.17
N ALA A 98 -4.83 -7.83 12.73
CA ALA A 98 -4.71 -7.42 14.13
C ALA A 98 -5.29 -6.03 14.41
N PHE A 99 -5.45 -5.19 13.38
CA PHE A 99 -5.94 -3.83 13.50
C PHE A 99 -7.33 -3.75 14.15
N MET A 100 -8.25 -4.63 13.73
CA MET A 100 -9.64 -4.60 14.20
C MET A 100 -9.84 -5.19 15.61
N PRO A 101 -9.21 -6.31 16.03
CA PRO A 101 -9.37 -6.86 17.36
C PRO A 101 -8.44 -6.28 18.45
N VAL A 102 -7.25 -5.79 18.09
CA VAL A 102 -6.24 -5.33 19.07
C VAL A 102 -6.27 -3.80 19.25
N GLY A 103 -6.81 -3.07 18.29
CA GLY A 103 -6.84 -1.61 18.29
C GLY A 103 -5.62 -0.97 17.60
N TYR A 104 -5.74 0.31 17.30
CA TYR A 104 -4.78 1.10 16.52
C TYR A 104 -3.39 1.15 17.16
N LEU A 105 -3.33 1.49 18.45
CA LEU A 105 -2.09 1.72 19.20
C LEU A 105 -1.13 0.51 19.20
N PRO A 106 -1.53 -0.67 19.72
CA PRO A 106 -0.63 -1.81 19.78
C PRO A 106 -0.33 -2.40 18.40
N SER A 107 -1.30 -2.40 17.46
CA SER A 107 -1.09 -2.96 16.12
C SER A 107 -0.11 -2.12 15.30
N THR A 108 -0.23 -0.79 15.28
CA THR A 108 0.70 0.08 14.54
C THR A 108 2.08 0.11 15.15
N LEU A 109 2.19 0.13 16.49
CA LEU A 109 3.48 0.07 17.17
C LEU A 109 4.26 -1.18 16.78
N VAL A 110 3.63 -2.36 16.88
CA VAL A 110 4.28 -3.63 16.53
C VAL A 110 4.62 -3.67 15.04
N ALA A 111 3.71 -3.23 14.17
CA ALA A 111 3.96 -3.19 12.73
C ALA A 111 5.15 -2.30 12.37
N PHE A 112 5.25 -1.10 12.95
CA PHE A 112 6.36 -0.19 12.70
C PHE A 112 7.69 -0.69 13.27
N ILE A 113 7.70 -1.22 14.49
CA ILE A 113 8.91 -1.76 15.11
C ILE A 113 9.44 -2.94 14.28
N VAL A 114 8.58 -3.92 13.99
CA VAL A 114 8.99 -5.10 13.22
C VAL A 114 9.35 -4.70 11.78
N GLY A 115 8.66 -3.73 11.19
CA GLY A 115 8.98 -3.16 9.88
C GLY A 115 10.38 -2.55 9.84
N LEU A 116 10.73 -1.68 10.79
CA LEU A 116 12.06 -1.07 10.89
C LEU A 116 13.16 -2.10 11.10
N ILE A 117 12.91 -3.13 11.92
CA ILE A 117 13.84 -4.25 12.10
C ILE A 117 14.02 -5.01 10.78
N LEU A 118 12.95 -5.24 10.02
CA LEU A 118 12.99 -5.92 8.73
C LEU A 118 13.77 -5.12 7.67
N LEU A 119 13.72 -3.79 7.75
CA LEU A 119 14.50 -2.87 6.93
C LEU A 119 15.99 -2.85 7.32
N GLY A 120 16.36 -3.44 8.46
CA GLY A 120 17.74 -3.56 8.92
C GLY A 120 18.22 -2.40 9.79
N GLU A 121 17.32 -1.53 10.25
CA GLU A 121 17.65 -0.46 11.20
C GLU A 121 18.09 -1.06 12.54
N ARG A 122 19.37 -0.86 12.89
CA ARG A 122 19.97 -1.37 14.15
C ARG A 122 20.00 -0.33 15.26
N ASN A 123 19.53 0.89 14.99
CA ASN A 123 19.44 1.93 16.00
C ASN A 123 18.17 1.74 16.83
N TRP A 124 18.29 0.99 17.92
CA TRP A 124 17.19 0.68 18.83
C TRP A 124 16.46 1.92 19.35
N LEU A 125 17.15 3.06 19.47
CA LEU A 125 16.52 4.33 19.83
C LEU A 125 15.51 4.76 18.75
N LEU A 126 15.89 4.73 17.47
CA LEU A 126 14.98 5.06 16.37
C LEU A 126 13.88 4.02 16.21
N VAL A 127 14.22 2.73 16.35
CA VAL A 127 13.26 1.62 16.23
C VAL A 127 12.13 1.71 17.25
N VAL A 128 12.35 2.31 18.42
CA VAL A 128 11.30 2.46 19.46
C VAL A 128 10.75 3.88 19.50
N LEU A 129 11.60 4.90 19.51
CA LEU A 129 11.17 6.29 19.67
C LEU A 129 10.36 6.80 18.48
N PHE A 130 10.75 6.43 17.26
CA PHE A 130 10.04 6.90 16.06
C PHE A 130 8.64 6.28 15.95
N PRO A 131 8.45 4.96 16.09
CA PRO A 131 7.10 4.38 16.09
C PRO A 131 6.23 4.90 17.22
N VAL A 132 6.76 5.01 18.44
CA VAL A 132 6.00 5.54 19.58
C VAL A 132 5.59 6.98 19.35
N GLY A 133 6.52 7.85 18.93
CA GLY A 133 6.24 9.25 18.64
C GLY A 133 5.22 9.41 17.51
N MET A 134 5.39 8.68 16.41
CA MET A 134 4.49 8.75 15.25
C MET A 134 3.09 8.21 15.56
N THR A 135 2.99 7.03 16.19
CA THR A 135 1.70 6.44 16.55
C THR A 135 0.94 7.34 17.52
N LEU A 136 1.62 7.91 18.54
CA LEU A 136 0.99 8.86 19.46
C LEU A 136 0.60 10.16 18.77
N ALA A 137 1.47 10.74 17.94
CA ALA A 137 1.18 11.98 17.22
C ALA A 137 -0.06 11.82 16.32
N ILE A 138 -0.19 10.68 15.62
CA ILE A 138 -1.36 10.39 14.80
C ILE A 138 -2.58 10.14 15.70
N TYR A 139 -2.45 9.38 16.78
CA TYR A 139 -3.55 9.13 17.71
C TYR A 139 -4.10 10.45 18.29
N PHE A 140 -3.24 11.32 18.80
CA PHE A 140 -3.63 12.63 19.32
C PHE A 140 -4.16 13.53 18.20
N GLY A 141 -3.54 13.54 17.02
CA GLY A 141 -4.04 14.29 15.87
C GLY A 141 -5.46 13.89 15.48
N PHE A 142 -5.78 12.58 15.47
CA PHE A 142 -7.13 12.12 15.14
C PHE A 142 -8.12 12.29 16.30
N THR A 143 -7.68 12.10 17.54
CA THR A 143 -8.55 12.16 18.71
C THR A 143 -8.88 13.61 19.10
N GLU A 144 -7.87 14.49 19.17
CA GLU A 144 -8.04 15.90 19.57
C GLU A 144 -8.49 16.77 18.40
N LEU A 145 -7.84 16.64 17.23
CA LEU A 145 -8.11 17.56 16.11
C LEU A 145 -9.36 17.17 15.31
N LEU A 146 -9.61 15.86 15.16
CA LEU A 146 -10.69 15.33 14.33
C LEU A 146 -11.86 14.75 15.15
N SER A 147 -11.72 14.60 16.48
CA SER A 147 -12.75 13.99 17.36
C SER A 147 -13.27 12.63 16.86
N VAL A 148 -12.41 11.88 16.16
CA VAL A 148 -12.74 10.53 15.68
C VAL A 148 -12.09 9.52 16.62
N TRP A 149 -12.93 8.67 17.23
CA TRP A 149 -12.45 7.56 18.06
C TRP A 149 -11.84 6.48 17.17
N LEU A 150 -10.54 6.24 17.34
CA LEU A 150 -9.84 5.08 16.80
C LEU A 150 -10.01 3.90 17.78
N PRO A 151 -10.27 2.68 17.29
CA PRO A 151 -10.41 1.48 18.13
C PRO A 151 -9.10 1.08 18.83
#